data_AF-A0A151UJQ2-F1
#
_entry.id   AF-A0A151UJQ2-F1
#
_cell.length_a   1.000
_cell.length_b   1.000
_cell.length_c   1.000
_cell.angle_alpha   90.00
_cell.angle_beta   90.00
_cell.angle_gamma   90.00
#
_symmetry.space_group_name_H-M   'P 1'
#
loop_
_entity.id
_entity.type
_entity.pdbx_description
1 polymer ?
#
loop_
_entity_poly.entity_id
_entity_poly.type
_entity_poly.pdbx_seq_one_letter_code
_entity_poly.pdbx_strand_id
1 'polypeptide(L)' 'MTLVSTSYISLVPISVIKLRPGLVRDINRRQENQLFMQSLPKACIGTRKRVFATGVRSECECPTLLWIMP' A
#
# COMPACT_ATOMS: atom_id res chain seq x y z
N MET A 1 13.55 8.79 8.22
CA MET A 1 13.29 7.73 7.22
C MET A 1 12.90 6.48 7.99
N THR A 2 11.60 6.29 8.28
CA THR A 2 11.15 5.10 9.03
C THR A 2 10.54 4.13 8.03
N LEU A 3 11.34 3.14 7.63
CA LEU A 3 10.90 2.00 6.83
C LEU A 3 9.79 1.29 7.61
N VAL A 4 8.54 1.39 7.16
CA VAL A 4 7.44 0.62 7.70
C VAL A 4 7.69 -0.82 7.25
N SER A 5 8.29 -1.63 8.13
CA SER A 5 8.71 -3.00 7.81
C SER A 5 7.52 -3.88 7.44
N THR A 6 7.41 -4.40 6.22
CA THR A 6 6.34 -5.34 5.86
C THR A 6 6.50 -6.72 6.52
N SER A 7 7.58 -6.95 7.29
CA SER A 7 7.91 -8.21 7.93
C SER A 7 6.87 -8.70 8.95
N TYR A 8 6.09 -7.80 9.56
CA TYR A 8 5.02 -8.20 10.48
C TYR A 8 3.75 -8.67 9.76
N ILE A 9 3.59 -8.36 8.48
CA ILE A 9 2.40 -8.76 7.73
C ILE A 9 2.37 -10.28 7.56
N SER A 10 3.50 -10.97 7.44
CA SER A 10 3.55 -12.43 7.32
C SER A 10 3.20 -13.17 8.62
N LEU A 11 3.39 -12.53 9.77
CA LEU A 11 3.19 -13.13 11.10
C LEU A 11 1.72 -13.18 11.55
N VAL A 12 0.84 -12.43 10.89
CA VAL A 12 -0.57 -12.34 11.27
C VAL A 12 -1.46 -12.86 10.13
N PRO A 13 -2.44 -13.74 10.40
CA PRO A 13 -3.38 -14.26 9.39
C PRO A 13 -4.46 -13.23 9.05
N ILE A 14 -4.05 -12.03 8.63
CA ILE A 14 -4.95 -10.94 8.27
C ILE A 14 -5.33 -11.10 6.80
N SER A 15 -6.61 -11.27 6.47
CA SER A 15 -7.06 -11.34 5.07
C SER A 15 -7.14 -9.98 4.37
N VAL A 16 -7.18 -8.88 5.13
CA VAL A 16 -7.40 -7.52 4.61
C VAL A 16 -6.50 -6.49 5.31
N ILE A 17 -5.66 -5.80 4.55
CA ILE A 17 -4.78 -4.72 5.05
C ILE A 17 -5.38 -3.39 4.63
N LYS A 18 -5.83 -2.58 5.60
CA LYS A 18 -6.34 -1.22 5.34
C LYS A 18 -5.20 -0.21 5.45
N LEU A 19 -4.91 0.49 4.36
CA LEU A 19 -3.90 1.54 4.34
C LEU A 19 -4.49 2.83 4.92
N ARG A 20 -3.71 3.48 5.79
CA ARG A 20 -4.08 4.77 6.36
C ARG A 20 -4.07 5.86 5.27
N PRO A 21 -5.03 6.81 5.28
CA PRO A 21 -5.09 7.89 4.28
C PRO A 21 -3.81 8.72 4.19
N GLY A 22 -3.06 8.90 5.28
CA GLY A 22 -1.79 9.64 5.26
C GLY A 22 -0.69 9.01 4.39
N LEU A 23 -0.82 7.71 4.06
CA LEU A 23 0.09 7.01 3.16
C LEU A 23 -0.34 7.12 1.69
N VAL A 24 -1.64 7.30 1.46
CA VAL A 24 -2.27 7.38 0.14
C VAL A 24 -2.30 8.81 -0.39
N ARG A 25 -2.45 9.80 0.50
CA ARG A 25 -2.50 11.22 0.13
C ARG A 25 -1.23 11.66 -0.57
N ASP A 26 -1.40 12.33 -1.70
CA ASP A 26 -0.31 12.82 -2.54
C ASP A 26 0.69 11.71 -2.92
N ILE A 27 0.26 10.45 -3.03
CA ILE A 27 1.17 9.33 -3.32
C ILE A 27 1.94 9.57 -4.62
N ASN A 28 1.38 10.29 -5.59
CA ASN A 28 2.05 10.70 -6.81
C ASN A 28 3.34 11.54 -6.55
N ARG A 29 3.36 12.34 -5.47
CA ARG A 29 4.49 13.21 -5.10
C ARG A 29 5.43 12.58 -4.07
N ARG A 30 5.06 11.43 -3.48
CA ARG A 30 5.77 10.78 -2.37
C ARG A 30 6.42 9.47 -2.82
N GLN A 31 7.62 9.53 -3.39
CA GLN A 31 8.34 8.36 -3.91
C GLN A 31 8.53 7.23 -2.87
N GLU A 32 8.84 7.55 -1.61
CA GLU A 32 8.94 6.53 -0.55
C GLU A 32 7.61 5.78 -0.34
N ASN A 33 6.49 6.50 -0.35
CA ASN A 33 5.18 5.88 -0.21
C ASN A 33 4.85 5.02 -1.43
N GLN A 34 5.26 5.43 -2.63
CA GLN A 34 5.11 4.62 -3.85
C GLN A 34 5.89 3.30 -3.72
N LEU A 35 7.16 3.36 -3.32
CA LEU A 35 8.00 2.19 -3.11
C LEU A 35 7.44 1.26 -2.04
N PHE A 36 6.89 1.81 -0.96
CA PHE A 36 6.21 1.04 0.07
C PHE A 36 4.95 0.34 -0.46
N MET A 37 4.10 1.07 -1.19
CA MET A 37 2.90 0.49 -1.80
C MET A 37 3.22 -0.53 -2.89
N GLN A 38 4.39 -0.46 -3.53
CA GLN A 38 4.86 -1.49 -4.46
C GLN A 38 5.39 -2.74 -3.76
N SER A 39 6.07 -2.57 -2.62
CA SER A 39 6.67 -3.69 -1.88
C SER A 39 5.62 -4.50 -1.10
N LEU A 40 4.52 -3.87 -0.70
CA LEU A 40 3.50 -4.49 0.15
C LEU A 40 2.67 -5.58 -0.56
N PRO A 41 2.14 -5.39 -1.78
CA PRO A 41 1.53 -6.45 -2.58
C PRO A 41 2.54 -7.52 -2.95
N LYS A 42 3.78 -7.14 -3.28
CA LYS A 42 4.87 -8.09 -3.58
C LYS A 42 5.15 -9.03 -2.40
N ALA A 43 5.15 -8.52 -1.17
CA ALA A 43 5.28 -9.32 0.05
C ALA A 43 4.03 -10.18 0.34
N CYS A 44 2.89 -9.86 -0.28
CA CYS A 44 1.65 -10.62 -0.15
C CYS A 44 1.45 -11.65 -1.27
N ILE A 45 2.34 -11.73 -2.27
CA ILE A 45 2.30 -12.75 -3.34
C ILE A 45 2.29 -14.15 -2.70
N GLY A 46 1.31 -14.98 -3.06
CA GLY A 46 1.12 -16.32 -2.51
C GLY A 46 0.27 -16.38 -1.23
N THR A 47 -0.18 -15.24 -0.70
CA THR A 47 -1.12 -15.18 0.43
C THR A 47 -2.48 -14.63 -0.02
N ARG A 48 -3.60 -15.04 0.58
CA ARG A 48 -4.94 -14.49 0.29
C ARG A 48 -5.17 -13.08 0.86
N LYS A 49 -4.10 -12.29 1.03
CA LYS A 49 -4.15 -10.97 1.66
C LYS A 49 -4.48 -9.93 0.61
N ARG A 50 -5.58 -9.21 0.80
CA ARG A 50 -5.99 -8.09 -0.06
C ARG A 50 -5.67 -6.77 0.61
N VAL A 51 -5.10 -5.84 -0.13
CA VAL A 51 -4.71 -4.53 0.38
C VAL A 51 -5.71 -3.49 -0.15
N PHE A 52 -6.24 -2.65 0.73
CA PHE A 52 -7.19 -1.61 0.37
C PHE A 52 -6.66 -0.24 0.78
N ALA A 53 -6.52 0.64 -0.21
CA ALA A 53 -6.27 2.05 0.02
C ALA A 53 -7.55 2.73 0.51
N THR A 54 -7.49 3.46 1.64
CA THR A 54 -8.63 4.23 2.15
C THR A 54 -8.34 5.72 2.13
N GLY A 55 -9.35 6.53 1.85
CA GLY A 55 -9.22 7.99 1.87
C GLY A 55 -8.51 8.59 0.65
N VAL A 56 -8.62 7.94 -0.51
CA VAL A 56 -8.31 8.54 -1.83
C VAL A 56 -9.19 9.77 -2.00
N ARG A 57 -8.59 10.94 -2.17
CA ARG A 57 -9.30 12.22 -2.33
C ARG A 57 -8.95 12.94 -3.62
N SER A 58 -7.79 12.64 -4.18
CA SER A 58 -7.33 13.26 -5.43
C SER A 58 -7.55 12.33 -6.61
N GLU A 59 -7.97 12.90 -7.73
CA GLU A 59 -8.14 12.20 -9.01
C GLU A 59 -6.83 11.58 -9.53
N CYS A 60 -5.67 12.11 -9.11
CA CYS A 60 -4.36 11.55 -9.48
C CYS A 60 -3.93 10.37 -8.59
N GLU A 61 -4.51 10.21 -7.40
CA GLU A 61 -4.14 9.14 -6.45
C GLU A 61 -4.67 7.78 -6.90
N CYS A 62 -5.92 7.73 -7.38
CA CYS A 62 -6.54 6.50 -7.85
C CYS A 62 -5.79 5.83 -9.02
N PRO A 63 -5.45 6.53 -10.13
CA PRO A 63 -4.68 5.94 -11.22
C PRO A 63 -3.25 5.57 -10.79
N THR A 64 -2.64 6.34 -9.89
CA THR A 64 -1.32 5.99 -9.33
C THR A 64 -1.38 4.68 -8.53
N LEU A 65 -2.42 4.49 -7.71
CA LEU A 65 -2.61 3.24 -6.95
C LEU A 65 -2.91 2.04 -7.86
N LEU A 66 -3.74 2.22 -8.88
CA LEU A 66 -4.02 1.20 -9.89
C LEU A 66 -2.75 0.77 -10.64
N TRP A 67 -1.85 1.70 -10.92
CA TRP A 67 -0.57 1.39 -11.55
C TRP A 67 0.39 0.65 -10.61
N ILE A 68 0.38 0.99 -9.32
CA ILE A 68 1.28 0.42 -8.31
C ILE A 68 0.82 -0.97 -7.82
N MET A 69 -0.48 -1.22 -7.80
CA MET A 69 -1.10 -2.42 -7.21
C MET A 69 -1.96 -3.16 -8.24
N PRO A 70 -1.35 -3.93 -9.17
CA PRO A 70 -2.09 -4.75 -10.14
C PRO A 70 -2.79 -5.96 -9.52
#